data_AF-A0A975FM93-F1
#
_entry.id   AF-A0A975FM93-F1
#
_cell.length_a   1.000
_cell.length_b   1.000
_cell.length_c   1.000
_cell.angle_alpha   90.00
_cell.angle_beta   90.00
_cell.angle_gamma   90.00
#
_symmetry.space_group_name_H-M   'P 1'
#
loop_
_entity.id
_entity.type
_entity.pdbx_description
1 polymer ?
#
loop_
_entity_poly.entity_id
_entity_poly.type
_entity_poly.pdbx_seq_one_letter_code
_entity_poly.pdbx_strand_id
1 'polypeptide(L)'
;MTDAGYRATPNEDADPIDRAVEPLGDEDAASIAAPDRNRHTTDFRFMIVVLAAILALFLAFGLLIAFSPTGAAISALAVIAAPIATVVVAYYGLTLAVRQVREARTAAATAEARARAAETAVRESDNWAAQMESGLRVAVARLRGANIDTTDVERAAGTPGDFF
;
A
#
# COMPACT_ATOMS: atom_id res chain seq x y z
N MET A 1 0.12 -77.61 8.35
CA MET A 1 -0.99 -77.16 7.47
C MET A 1 -2.03 -76.53 8.38
N THR A 2 -2.33 -75.24 8.38
CA THR A 2 -1.83 -74.11 7.60
C THR A 2 -2.18 -72.86 8.40
N ASP A 3 -1.23 -71.93 8.45
CA ASP A 3 -1.32 -70.58 8.99
C ASP A 3 -2.38 -69.77 8.22
N ALA A 4 -3.33 -69.14 8.91
CA ALA A 4 -4.34 -68.26 8.30
C ALA A 4 -4.21 -66.87 8.91
N GLY A 5 -3.25 -66.12 8.35
CA GLY A 5 -2.99 -64.73 8.66
C GLY A 5 -4.22 -63.85 8.46
N TYR A 6 -4.55 -63.12 9.51
CA TYR A 6 -5.46 -61.98 9.53
C TYR A 6 -4.89 -60.88 8.62
N ARG A 7 -5.36 -60.83 7.37
CA ARG A 7 -5.00 -59.78 6.40
C ARG A 7 -6.06 -58.68 6.51
N ALA A 8 -5.69 -57.58 7.15
CA ALA A 8 -6.44 -56.34 7.09
C ALA A 8 -6.51 -55.86 5.64
N THR A 9 -7.70 -55.87 5.04
CA THR A 9 -8.01 -55.03 3.88
C THR A 9 -8.29 -53.62 4.39
N PRO A 10 -7.57 -52.58 3.95
CA PRO A 10 -7.92 -51.21 4.28
C PRO A 10 -9.28 -50.91 3.65
N ASN A 11 -10.18 -50.38 4.46
CA ASN A 11 -11.53 -50.01 4.06
C ASN A 11 -11.45 -48.97 2.94
N GLU A 12 -11.97 -49.33 1.78
CA GLU A 12 -12.05 -48.53 0.56
C GLU A 12 -13.27 -47.59 0.66
N ASP A 13 -13.37 -46.86 1.77
CA ASP A 13 -14.31 -45.75 1.96
C ASP A 13 -13.74 -44.54 1.21
N ALA A 14 -13.91 -44.57 -0.12
CA ALA A 14 -13.70 -43.43 -0.99
C ALA A 14 -14.76 -42.37 -0.68
N ASP A 15 -14.42 -41.45 0.22
CA ASP A 15 -15.16 -40.21 0.45
C ASP A 15 -15.06 -39.32 -0.82
N PRO A 16 -16.17 -38.99 -1.51
CA PRO A 16 -16.12 -38.27 -2.78
C PRO A 16 -16.00 -36.73 -2.60
N ILE A 17 -15.72 -36.22 -1.41
CA ILE A 17 -15.73 -34.77 -1.11
C ILE A 17 -14.32 -34.20 -0.85
N ASP A 18 -13.26 -34.84 -1.35
CA ASP A 18 -11.88 -34.34 -1.20
C ASP A 18 -11.17 -34.03 -2.53
N ARG A 19 -11.94 -33.79 -3.61
CA ARG A 19 -11.39 -33.47 -4.95
C ARG A 19 -11.95 -32.21 -5.61
N ALA A 20 -12.27 -31.18 -4.84
CA ALA A 20 -12.66 -29.90 -5.44
C ALA A 20 -12.26 -28.69 -4.59
N VAL A 21 -11.00 -28.62 -4.17
CA VAL A 21 -10.30 -27.33 -4.01
C VAL A 21 -8.92 -27.51 -4.63
N GLU A 22 -8.89 -27.50 -5.96
CA GLU A 22 -7.69 -27.11 -6.69
C GLU A 22 -7.30 -25.72 -6.16
N PRO A 23 -6.10 -25.52 -5.58
CA PRO A 23 -5.65 -24.17 -5.31
C PRO A 23 -5.47 -23.49 -6.67
N LEU A 24 -6.44 -22.64 -7.02
CA LEU A 24 -6.31 -21.66 -8.09
C LEU A 24 -4.95 -21.00 -7.94
N GLY A 25 -4.15 -21.10 -8.99
CA GLY A 25 -2.72 -20.87 -8.99
C GLY A 25 -2.28 -19.67 -8.15
N ASP A 26 -1.32 -19.94 -7.28
CA ASP A 26 -0.37 -18.96 -6.74
C ASP A 26 0.44 -18.23 -7.84
N GLU A 27 0.20 -18.53 -9.12
CA GLU A 27 0.84 -17.88 -10.27
C GLU A 27 0.35 -16.44 -10.50
N ASP A 28 -0.84 -16.06 -10.02
CA ASP A 28 -1.33 -14.67 -10.11
C ASP A 28 -0.86 -13.79 -8.94
N ALA A 29 -0.50 -14.37 -7.80
CA ALA A 29 -0.02 -13.61 -6.64
C ALA A 29 1.45 -13.15 -6.80
N ALA A 30 2.25 -13.87 -7.60
CA ALA A 30 3.64 -13.52 -7.87
C ALA A 30 3.81 -12.38 -8.89
N SER A 31 2.77 -12.04 -9.65
CA SER A 31 2.81 -10.98 -10.68
C SER A 31 2.75 -9.55 -10.10
N ILE A 32 2.25 -9.39 -8.85
CA ILE A 32 2.02 -8.07 -8.25
C ILE A 32 3.28 -7.50 -7.54
N ALA A 33 4.35 -8.29 -7.39
CA ALA A 33 5.52 -7.91 -6.59
C ALA A 33 6.86 -7.88 -7.36
N ALA A 34 6.84 -7.73 -8.69
CA ALA A 34 8.05 -7.34 -9.41
C ALA A 34 8.17 -5.81 -9.37
N PRO A 35 9.15 -5.22 -8.66
CA PRO A 35 9.39 -3.79 -8.77
C PRO A 35 9.72 -3.47 -10.23
N ASP A 36 9.07 -2.43 -10.72
CA ASP A 36 8.97 -1.88 -12.08
C ASP A 36 10.35 -1.47 -12.66
N ARG A 37 11.31 -2.42 -12.72
CA ARG A 37 12.71 -2.19 -13.15
C ARG A 37 12.78 -1.67 -14.58
N ASN A 38 11.83 -2.07 -15.43
CA ASN A 38 11.73 -1.62 -16.82
C ASN A 38 11.23 -0.17 -16.94
N ARG A 39 10.46 0.32 -15.95
CA ARG A 39 9.96 1.70 -15.94
C ARG A 39 11.06 2.70 -15.62
N HIS A 40 11.95 2.34 -14.69
CA HIS A 40 13.13 3.13 -14.35
C HIS A 40 14.11 3.27 -15.52
N THR A 41 14.31 2.20 -16.30
CA THR A 41 15.16 2.24 -17.50
C THR A 41 14.54 3.04 -18.64
N THR A 42 13.20 3.03 -18.77
CA THR A 42 12.51 3.81 -19.79
C THR A 42 12.56 5.31 -19.47
N ASP A 43 12.34 5.70 -18.21
CA ASP A 43 12.45 7.08 -17.75
C ASP A 43 13.89 7.63 -17.93
N PHE A 44 14.93 6.83 -17.66
CA PHE A 44 16.33 7.21 -17.88
C PHE A 44 16.70 7.35 -19.37
N ARG A 45 16.29 6.41 -20.22
CA ARG A 45 16.55 6.46 -21.67
C ARG A 45 15.87 7.68 -22.29
N PHE A 46 14.65 7.98 -21.87
CA PHE A 46 13.94 9.17 -22.33
C PHE A 46 14.58 10.47 -21.85
N MET A 47 15.02 10.53 -20.58
CA MET A 47 15.79 11.65 -20.05
C MET A 47 17.09 11.89 -20.85
N ILE A 48 17.79 10.80 -21.22
CA ILE A 48 18.98 10.87 -22.08
C ILE A 48 18.60 11.38 -23.48
N VAL A 49 17.47 10.96 -24.06
CA VAL A 49 17.00 11.44 -25.37
C VAL A 49 16.69 12.93 -25.34
N VAL A 50 15.98 13.41 -24.31
CA VAL A 50 15.68 14.85 -24.14
C VAL A 50 16.96 15.65 -23.95
N LEU A 51 17.86 15.16 -23.08
CA LEU A 51 19.16 15.80 -22.87
C LEU A 51 19.97 15.86 -24.17
N ALA A 52 20.04 14.75 -24.92
CA ALA A 52 20.72 14.68 -26.21
C ALA A 52 20.08 15.62 -27.24
N ALA A 53 18.75 15.75 -27.26
CA ALA A 53 18.05 16.68 -28.15
C ALA A 53 18.38 18.15 -27.81
N ILE A 54 18.40 18.52 -26.52
CA ILE A 54 18.81 19.86 -26.08
C ILE A 54 20.27 20.12 -26.47
N LEU A 55 21.16 19.15 -26.21
CA LEU A 55 22.59 19.25 -26.52
C LEU A 55 22.81 19.37 -28.04
N ALA A 56 22.09 18.61 -28.84
CA ALA A 56 22.12 18.69 -30.30
C ALA A 56 21.63 20.05 -30.81
N LEU A 57 20.56 20.59 -30.21
CA LEU A 57 20.06 21.92 -30.54
C LEU A 57 21.10 23.00 -30.21
N PHE A 58 21.75 22.88 -29.06
CA PHE A 58 22.77 23.80 -28.60
C PHE A 58 24.02 23.74 -29.48
N LEU A 59 24.47 22.54 -29.86
CA LEU A 59 25.55 22.35 -30.83
C LEU A 59 25.18 22.94 -32.19
N ALA A 60 23.99 22.64 -32.71
CA ALA A 60 23.52 23.17 -33.99
C ALA A 60 23.51 24.70 -33.98
N PHE A 61 23.03 25.32 -32.90
CA PHE A 61 23.04 26.77 -32.72
C PHE A 61 24.46 27.35 -32.61
N GLY A 62 25.34 26.69 -31.85
CA GLY A 62 26.75 27.09 -31.71
C GLY A 62 27.51 27.02 -33.03
N LEU A 63 27.32 25.95 -33.82
CA LEU A 63 27.87 25.85 -35.17
C LEU A 63 27.28 26.92 -36.09
N LEU A 64 25.98 27.22 -35.99
CA LEU A 64 25.35 28.26 -36.80
C LEU A 64 25.97 29.64 -36.57
N ILE A 65 26.19 30.01 -35.31
CA ILE A 65 26.86 31.27 -34.95
C ILE A 65 28.31 31.29 -35.46
N ALA A 66 29.02 30.15 -35.35
CA ALA A 66 30.41 30.05 -35.75
C ALA A 66 30.61 30.13 -37.28
N PHE A 67 29.67 29.60 -38.08
CA PHE A 67 29.85 29.45 -39.53
C PHE A 67 28.98 30.39 -40.39
N SER A 68 27.83 30.88 -39.90
CA SER A 68 26.95 31.75 -40.68
C SER A 68 26.06 32.62 -39.77
N PRO A 69 26.53 33.80 -39.33
CA PRO A 69 25.77 34.70 -38.46
C PRO A 69 24.72 35.50 -39.24
N THR A 70 23.89 34.84 -40.07
CA THR A 70 22.79 35.47 -40.81
C THR A 70 21.44 35.12 -40.19
N GLY A 71 20.65 36.14 -39.83
CA GLY A 71 19.43 35.97 -39.01
C GLY A 71 18.34 35.07 -39.60
N ALA A 72 18.37 34.79 -40.91
CA ALA A 72 17.41 33.89 -41.56
C ALA A 72 17.58 32.41 -41.19
N ALA A 73 18.80 31.98 -40.82
CA ALA A 73 19.01 30.60 -40.40
C ALA A 73 18.49 30.34 -38.97
N ILE A 74 18.45 31.37 -38.14
CA ILE A 74 17.93 31.32 -36.77
C ILE A 74 16.40 31.11 -36.79
N SER A 75 15.69 31.84 -37.65
CA SER A 75 14.22 31.72 -37.75
C SER A 75 13.79 30.37 -38.33
N ALA A 76 14.52 29.83 -39.30
CA ALA A 76 14.25 28.49 -39.84
C ALA A 76 14.41 27.39 -38.79
N LEU A 77 15.44 27.49 -37.92
CA LEU A 77 15.66 26.52 -36.84
C LEU A 77 14.54 26.56 -35.80
N ALA A 78 14.02 27.74 -35.45
CA ALA A 78 12.91 27.89 -34.53
C ALA A 78 11.63 27.19 -35.04
N VAL A 79 11.34 27.28 -36.34
CA VAL A 79 10.18 26.64 -36.98
C VAL A 79 10.27 25.11 -36.91
N ILE A 80 11.46 24.53 -37.03
CA ILE A 80 11.67 23.07 -36.97
C ILE A 80 11.74 22.58 -35.51
N ALA A 81 12.25 23.40 -34.59
CA ALA A 81 12.41 23.02 -33.19
C ALA A 81 11.09 23.06 -32.40
N ALA A 82 10.19 23.99 -32.73
CA ALA A 82 8.94 24.19 -31.98
C ALA A 82 8.05 22.94 -31.91
N PRO A 83 7.82 22.17 -33.00
CA PRO A 83 7.03 20.93 -32.95
C PRO A 83 7.64 19.87 -32.03
N ILE A 84 8.97 19.68 -32.08
CA ILE A 84 9.67 18.68 -31.27
C ILE A 84 9.54 19.03 -29.79
N ALA A 85 9.75 20.30 -29.43
CA ALA A 85 9.59 20.77 -28.05
C ALA A 85 8.14 20.59 -27.56
N THR A 86 7.16 20.83 -28.43
CA THR A 86 5.73 20.72 -28.09
C THR A 86 5.34 19.28 -27.72
N VAL A 87 5.83 18.30 -28.48
CA VAL A 87 5.57 16.88 -28.21
C VAL A 87 6.13 16.46 -26.85
N VAL A 88 7.35 16.92 -26.50
CA VAL A 88 8.00 16.60 -25.22
C VAL A 88 7.21 17.21 -24.05
N VAL A 89 6.79 18.47 -24.18
CA VAL A 89 5.98 19.16 -23.16
C VAL A 89 4.64 18.47 -22.96
N ALA A 90 3.96 18.08 -24.04
CA ALA A 90 2.68 17.38 -23.96
C ALA A 90 2.83 16.02 -23.27
N TYR A 91 3.86 15.25 -23.63
CA TYR A 91 4.11 13.93 -23.04
C TYR A 91 4.43 14.02 -21.55
N TYR A 92 5.31 14.95 -21.14
CA TYR A 92 5.68 15.12 -19.73
C TYR A 92 4.57 15.79 -18.92
N GLY A 93 3.87 16.78 -19.47
CA GLY A 93 2.77 17.46 -18.80
C GLY A 93 1.64 16.50 -18.45
N LEU A 94 1.27 15.63 -19.39
CA LEU A 94 0.26 14.60 -19.15
C LEU A 94 0.74 13.52 -18.18
N THR A 95 1.99 13.08 -18.30
CA THR A 95 2.56 12.07 -17.40
C THR A 95 2.64 12.57 -15.96
N LEU A 96 2.95 13.86 -15.76
CA LEU A 96 2.97 14.47 -14.43
C LEU A 96 1.55 14.57 -13.85
N ALA A 97 0.56 14.97 -14.66
CA ALA A 97 -0.83 15.03 -14.22
C ALA A 97 -1.34 13.65 -13.77
N VAL A 98 -1.04 12.58 -14.51
CA VAL A 98 -1.44 11.21 -14.13
C VAL A 98 -0.75 10.76 -12.84
N ARG A 99 0.53 11.10 -12.65
CA ARG A 99 1.26 10.80 -11.40
C ARG A 99 0.62 11.53 -10.21
N GLN A 100 0.31 12.81 -10.33
CA GLN A 100 -0.34 13.60 -9.27
C GLN A 100 -1.71 13.02 -8.89
N VAL A 101 -2.52 12.62 -9.86
CA VAL A 101 -3.83 11.99 -9.59
C VAL A 101 -3.67 10.65 -8.87
N ARG A 102 -2.67 9.84 -9.26
CA ARG A 102 -2.38 8.57 -8.61
C ARG A 102 -1.92 8.78 -7.16
N GLU A 103 -1.03 9.74 -6.93
CA GLU A 103 -0.55 10.12 -5.60
C GLU A 103 -1.71 10.63 -4.72
N ALA A 104 -2.56 11.51 -5.25
CA ALA A 104 -3.76 11.99 -4.55
C ALA A 104 -4.71 10.85 -4.17
N ARG A 105 -4.92 9.87 -5.06
CA ARG A 105 -5.71 8.67 -4.76
C ARG A 105 -5.09 7.82 -3.65
N THR A 106 -3.77 7.60 -3.69
CA THR A 106 -3.09 6.83 -2.63
C THR A 106 -3.15 7.56 -1.29
N ALA A 107 -2.98 8.88 -1.27
CA ALA A 107 -3.10 9.69 -0.06
C ALA A 107 -4.52 9.60 0.53
N ALA A 108 -5.55 9.72 -0.30
CA ALA A 108 -6.94 9.56 0.11
C ALA A 108 -7.22 8.17 0.72
N ALA A 109 -6.79 7.10 0.04
CA ALA A 109 -6.96 5.74 0.54
C ALA A 109 -6.27 5.51 1.90
N THR A 110 -5.07 6.07 2.09
CA THR A 110 -4.38 5.97 3.39
C THR A 110 -5.05 6.79 4.50
N ALA A 111 -5.67 7.92 4.16
CA ALA A 111 -6.44 8.71 5.12
C ALA A 111 -7.72 7.98 5.54
N GLU A 112 -8.45 7.40 4.60
CA GLU A 112 -9.63 6.56 4.89
C GLU A 112 -9.27 5.33 5.73
N ALA A 113 -8.14 4.69 5.45
CA ALA A 113 -7.65 3.56 6.25
C ALA A 113 -7.33 3.99 7.69
N ARG A 114 -6.71 5.17 7.89
CA ARG A 114 -6.47 5.73 9.23
C ARG A 114 -7.77 6.08 9.95
N ALA A 115 -8.77 6.63 9.27
CA ALA A 115 -10.07 6.91 9.86
C ALA A 115 -10.77 5.63 10.34
N ARG A 116 -10.81 4.58 9.50
CA ARG A 116 -11.37 3.28 9.88
C ARG A 116 -10.60 2.60 11.01
N ALA A 117 -9.28 2.72 11.03
CA ALA A 117 -8.45 2.23 12.13
C ALA A 117 -8.77 2.96 13.44
N ALA A 118 -8.98 4.29 13.39
CA ALA A 118 -9.38 5.07 14.56
C ALA A 118 -10.78 4.68 15.07
N GLU A 119 -11.77 4.51 14.19
CA GLU A 119 -13.11 4.04 14.57
C GLU A 119 -13.06 2.66 15.26
N THR A 120 -12.22 1.76 14.75
CA THR A 120 -12.03 0.43 15.33
C THR A 120 -11.33 0.52 16.70
N ALA A 121 -10.31 1.38 16.82
CA ALA A 121 -9.60 1.61 18.06
C ALA A 121 -10.48 2.19 19.17
N VAL A 122 -11.45 3.06 18.84
CA VAL A 122 -12.42 3.59 19.80
C VAL A 122 -13.32 2.48 20.33
N ARG A 123 -13.92 1.67 19.44
CA ARG A 123 -14.76 0.54 19.85
C ARG A 123 -13.99 -0.48 20.69
N GLU A 124 -12.74 -0.74 20.33
CA GLU A 124 -11.87 -1.60 21.10
C GLU A 124 -11.59 -1.01 22.49
N SER A 125 -11.26 0.28 22.58
CA SER A 125 -11.07 0.97 23.86
C SER A 125 -12.30 0.86 24.78
N ASP A 126 -13.51 1.00 24.25
CA ASP A 126 -14.74 0.85 25.02
C ASP A 126 -14.93 -0.60 25.52
N ASN A 127 -14.60 -1.59 24.70
CA ASN A 127 -14.65 -2.99 25.08
C ASN A 127 -13.64 -3.33 26.19
N TRP A 128 -12.41 -2.78 26.11
CA TRP A 128 -11.41 -2.93 27.16
C TRP A 128 -11.83 -2.24 28.47
N ALA A 129 -12.43 -1.05 28.38
CA ALA A 129 -12.95 -0.34 29.54
C ALA A 129 -14.06 -1.14 30.25
N ALA A 130 -15.02 -1.69 29.49
CA ALA A 130 -16.09 -2.52 30.03
C ALA A 130 -15.55 -3.80 30.72
N GLN A 131 -14.51 -4.43 30.15
CA GLN A 131 -13.87 -5.58 30.78
C GLN A 131 -13.19 -5.20 32.10
N MET A 132 -12.43 -4.09 32.15
CA MET A 132 -11.78 -3.63 33.38
C MET A 132 -12.79 -3.25 34.46
N GLU A 133 -13.90 -2.61 34.09
CA GLU A 133 -14.96 -2.29 35.03
C GLU A 133 -15.61 -3.56 35.62
N SER A 134 -15.87 -4.57 34.80
CA SER A 134 -16.40 -5.86 35.28
C SER A 134 -15.41 -6.60 36.19
N GLY A 135 -14.11 -6.55 35.88
CA GLY A 135 -13.05 -7.13 36.71
C GLY A 135 -12.91 -6.42 38.06
N LEU A 136 -13.02 -5.09 38.06
CA LEU A 136 -13.01 -4.27 39.27
C LEU A 136 -14.22 -4.59 40.16
N ARG A 137 -15.43 -4.66 39.59
CA ARG A 137 -16.67 -5.05 40.30
C ARG A 137 -16.53 -6.38 41.01
N VAL A 138 -15.97 -7.39 40.33
CA VAL A 138 -15.75 -8.73 40.89
C VAL A 138 -14.70 -8.70 42.01
N ALA A 139 -13.61 -7.95 41.85
CA ALA A 139 -12.57 -7.80 42.87
C ALA A 139 -13.11 -7.11 44.14
N VAL A 140 -13.89 -6.04 43.99
CA VAL A 140 -14.55 -5.33 45.10
C VAL A 140 -15.54 -6.25 45.83
N ALA A 141 -16.38 -7.00 45.10
CA ALA A 141 -17.31 -7.96 45.70
C ALA A 141 -16.59 -9.03 46.53
N ARG A 142 -15.42 -9.51 46.06
CA ARG A 142 -14.62 -10.50 46.79
C ARG A 142 -13.97 -9.93 48.05
N LEU A 143 -13.49 -8.69 48.01
CA LEU A 143 -12.92 -7.99 49.18
C LEU A 143 -13.99 -7.70 50.24
N ARG A 144 -15.18 -7.23 49.82
CA ARG A 144 -16.32 -7.05 50.73
C ARG A 144 -16.74 -8.37 51.38
N GLY A 145 -16.77 -9.48 50.63
CA GLY A 145 -17.02 -10.82 51.17
C GLY A 145 -15.97 -11.32 52.18
N ALA A 146 -14.74 -10.79 52.11
CA ALA A 146 -13.66 -11.04 53.07
C ALA A 146 -13.60 -10.03 54.22
N ASN A 147 -14.55 -9.08 54.28
CA ASN A 147 -14.62 -8.00 55.27
C ASN A 147 -13.39 -7.06 55.27
N ILE A 148 -12.78 -6.87 54.10
CA ILE A 148 -11.64 -5.96 53.87
C ILE A 148 -12.16 -4.64 53.28
N ASP A 149 -11.63 -3.51 53.77
CA ASP A 149 -12.01 -2.17 53.32
C ASP A 149 -11.68 -1.93 51.84
N THR A 150 -12.63 -1.38 51.07
CA THR A 150 -12.51 -1.14 49.61
C THR A 150 -12.41 0.34 49.23
N THR A 151 -12.39 1.25 50.21
CA THR A 151 -12.48 2.71 50.00
C THR A 151 -11.33 3.26 49.14
N ASP A 152 -10.11 2.74 49.31
CA ASP A 152 -8.94 3.17 48.53
C ASP A 152 -8.96 2.67 47.08
N VAL A 153 -9.60 1.53 46.82
CA VAL A 153 -9.76 0.96 45.47
C VAL A 153 -10.80 1.75 44.68
N GLU A 154 -11.92 2.09 45.33
CA GLU A 154 -12.97 2.94 44.75
C GLU A 154 -12.44 4.35 44.44
N ARG A 155 -11.61 4.92 45.32
CA ARG A 155 -10.93 6.20 45.09
C ARG A 155 -9.91 6.14 43.95
N ALA A 156 -9.13 5.07 43.84
CA ALA A 156 -8.14 4.89 42.78
C ALA A 156 -8.78 4.63 41.40
N ALA A 157 -9.96 4.03 41.35
CA ALA A 157 -10.72 3.78 40.13
C ALA A 157 -11.54 4.99 39.64
N GLY A 158 -11.54 6.10 40.39
CA GLY A 158 -12.26 7.34 40.02
C GLY A 158 -13.79 7.18 39.96
N THR A 159 -14.34 6.14 40.56
CA THR A 159 -15.78 5.82 40.55
C THR A 159 -16.45 6.44 41.78
N PRO A 160 -17.68 7.01 41.69
CA PRO A 160 -18.40 7.51 42.86
C PRO A 160 -18.65 6.38 43.88
N GLY A 161 -18.57 6.69 45.18
CA GLY A 161 -18.66 5.69 46.26
C GLY A 161 -19.97 4.87 46.30
N ASP A 162 -21.01 5.31 45.60
CA ASP A 162 -22.32 4.64 45.55
C ASP A 162 -22.52 3.75 44.29
N PHE A 163 -21.47 3.49 43.50
CA PHE A 163 -21.60 2.84 42.18
C PHE A 163 -21.61 1.29 42.20
N PHE A 164 -21.19 0.65 43.29
CA PHE A 164 -21.13 -0.82 43.46
C PHE A 164 -21.96 -1.32 44.64
#